data_AF-A0A351NU84-F1
#
_entry.id   AF-A0A351NU84-F1
#
_cell.length_a   1.000
_cell.length_b   1.000
_cell.length_c   1.000
_cell.angle_alpha   90.00
_cell.angle_beta   90.00
_cell.angle_gamma   90.00
#
_symmetry.space_group_name_H-M   'P 1'
#
loop_
_entity.id
_entity.type
_entity.pdbx_description
1 polymer ?
#
loop_
_entity_poly.entity_id
_entity_poly.type
_entity_poly.pdbx_seq_one_letter_code
_entity_poly.pdbx_strand_id
1 'polypeptide(L)' 'MLDEIIRALALVLVFEGVMPFVAPRRWREIAAFLGTLDERTMRFAGLFSMVSGLVVLFLWR' A
#
# COMPACT_ATOMS: atom_id res chain seq x y z
N MET A 1 -9.66 4.16 -20.60
CA MET A 1 -9.00 2.91 -20.20
C MET A 1 -7.53 3.13 -19.81
N LEU A 2 -6.61 3.41 -20.75
CA LEU A 2 -5.20 3.63 -20.39
C LEU A 2 -5.00 4.90 -19.54
N ASP A 3 -5.69 6.00 -19.88
CA ASP A 3 -5.61 7.25 -19.11
C ASP A 3 -6.05 7.08 -17.64
N GLU A 4 -7.05 6.23 -17.38
CA GLU A 4 -7.55 5.94 -16.04
C GLU A 4 -6.54 5.13 -15.23
N ILE A 5 -5.90 4.14 -15.87
CA ILE A 5 -4.83 3.35 -15.25
C ILE A 5 -3.63 4.25 -14.92
N ILE A 6 -3.23 5.13 -15.84
CA ILE A 6 -2.12 6.07 -15.64
C ILE A 6 -2.45 7.04 -14.48
N ARG A 7 -3.69 7.54 -14.39
CA ARG A 7 -4.12 8.39 -13.28
C ARG A 7 -4.10 7.64 -11.94
N ALA A 8 -4.62 6.42 -11.90
CA ALA A 8 -4.59 5.60 -10.69
C ALA A 8 -3.14 5.32 -10.25
N LEU A 9 -2.26 4.97 -11.19
CA LEU A 9 -0.84 4.76 -10.93
C LEU A 9 -0.15 6.03 -10.41
N ALA A 10 -0.43 7.18 -11.02
CA ALA A 10 0.10 8.46 -10.57
C ALA A 10 -0.30 8.77 -9.12
N LEU A 11 -1.56 8.51 -8.75
CA LEU A 11 -2.03 8.68 -7.37
C LEU A 11 -1.31 7.73 -6.41
N VAL A 12 -1.16 6.45 -6.77
CA VAL A 12 -0.42 5.48 -5.95
C VAL A 12 1.02 5.96 -5.71
N LEU A 13 1.71 6.43 -6.74
CA LEU A 13 3.07 6.96 -6.62
C LEU A 13 3.16 8.19 -5.72
N VAL A 14 2.19 9.11 -5.82
CA VAL A 14 2.12 10.27 -4.92
C VAL A 14 1.94 9.82 -3.48
N PHE A 15 0.98 8.92 -3.20
CA PHE A 15 0.73 8.44 -1.84
C PHE A 15 1.92 7.66 -1.26
N GLU A 16 2.56 6.79 -2.06
CA GLU A 16 3.79 6.10 -1.66
C GLU A 16 4.93 7.08 -1.35
N GLY A 17 5.07 8.15 -2.11
CA GLY A 17 6.13 9.15 -1.95
C GLY A 17 5.94 10.11 -0.78
N VAL A 18 4.69 10.34 -0.33
CA VAL A 18 4.40 11.29 0.77
C VAL A 18 5.03 10.84 2.09
N MET A 19 4.89 9.57 2.48
CA MET A 19 5.47 9.05 3.73
C MET A 19 7.00 9.17 3.83
N PRO A 20 7.79 8.71 2.85
CA PRO A 20 9.25 8.85 2.88
C PRO A 20 9.69 10.31 2.80
N PHE A 21 8.93 11.20 2.15
CA PHE A 21 9.25 12.62 2.08
C PHE A 21 8.97 13.36 3.40
N VAL A 22 7.80 13.15 4.01
CA VAL A 22 7.37 13.85 5.22
C VAL A 22 8.08 13.32 6.47
N ALA A 23 8.25 12.00 6.60
CA ALA A 23 8.76 11.38 7.81
C ALA A 23 9.73 10.21 7.51
N PRO A 24 10.92 10.49 6.94
CA PRO A 24 11.86 9.46 6.51
C PRO A 24 12.36 8.55 7.65
N ARG A 25 12.49 9.08 8.88
CA ARG A 25 12.91 8.28 10.05
C ARG A 25 11.84 7.24 10.44
N ARG A 26 10.58 7.66 10.53
CA ARG A 26 9.45 6.76 10.82
C ARG A 26 9.28 5.71 9.73
N TRP A 27 9.43 6.10 8.46
CA TRP A 27 9.38 5.16 7.35
C TRP A 27 10.45 4.06 7.47
N ARG A 28 11.68 4.41 7.82
CA ARG A 28 12.76 3.44 8.06
C ARG A 28 12.47 2.51 9.24
N GLU A 29 11.91 3.03 10.33
CA GLU A 29 11.53 2.22 11.50
C GLU A 29 10.43 1.21 11.15
N ILE A 30 9.41 1.63 10.38
CA ILE A 30 8.36 0.74 9.88
C ILE A 30 8.95 -0.33 8.97
N ALA A 31 9.83 0.04 8.03
CA ALA A 31 10.47 -0.92 7.13
C ALA A 31 11.33 -1.95 7.89
N ALA A 32 12.06 -1.52 8.92
CA ALA A 32 12.83 -2.42 9.78
C ALA A 32 11.91 -3.37 10.56
N PHE A 33 10.82 -2.86 11.13
CA PHE A 33 9.82 -3.67 11.82
C PHE A 33 9.17 -4.71 10.89
N LEU A 34 8.79 -4.29 9.68
CA LEU A 34 8.24 -5.18 8.66
C LEU A 34 9.24 -6.29 8.27
N GLY A 35 10.54 -6.00 8.26
CA GLY A 35 11.60 -6.98 8.04
C GLY A 35 11.76 -8.03 9.16
N THR A 36 11.24 -7.76 10.36
CA THR A 36 11.22 -8.73 11.47
C THR A 36 9.99 -9.62 11.50
N LEU A 37 8.98 -9.35 10.65
CA LEU A 37 7.78 -10.16 10.56
C LEU A 37 8.03 -11.42 9.71
N ASP A 38 7.48 -12.55 10.16
CA ASP A 38 7.49 -13.77 9.37
C ASP A 38 6.78 -13.60 8.02
N GLU A 39 7.32 -14.25 6.99
CA GLU A 39 6.78 -14.20 5.62
C GLU A 39 5.28 -14.54 5.55
N ARG A 40 4.84 -15.46 6.41
CA ARG A 40 3.44 -15.87 6.49
C ARG A 40 2.54 -14.71 6.92
N THR A 41 2.94 -13.98 7.96
CA THR A 41 2.20 -12.82 8.48
C THR A 41 2.16 -11.71 7.44
N MET A 42 3.29 -11.46 6.76
CA MET A 42 3.35 -10.45 5.69
C MET A 42 2.40 -10.79 4.53
N ARG A 43 2.34 -12.07 4.12
CA ARG A 43 1.42 -12.54 3.08
C ARG A 43 -0.04 -12.40 3.48
N PHE A 44 -0.40 -12.77 4.72
CA PHE A 44 -1.77 -12.64 5.20
C PHE A 44 -2.19 -11.17 5.34
N ALA A 45 -1.31 -10.29 5.83
CA ALA A 45 -1.58 -8.86 5.88
C ALA A 45 -1.82 -8.29 4.47
N GLY A 46 -1.00 -8.68 3.50
CA GLY A 46 -1.18 -8.33 2.09
C GLY A 46 -2.51 -8.85 1.52
N LEU A 47 -2.84 -10.11 1.77
CA LEU A 47 -4.10 -10.72 1.32
C LEU A 47 -5.32 -9.99 1.93
N PHE A 48 -5.28 -9.71 3.22
CA PHE A 48 -6.36 -8.98 3.90
C PHE A 48 -6.56 -7.59 3.31
N SER A 49 -5.45 -6.87 3.04
CA SER A 49 -5.50 -5.57 2.37
C SER A 49 -6.11 -5.66 0.96
N MET A 50 -5.71 -6.64 0.15
CA MET A 50 -6.25 -6.86 -1.19
C MET A 50 -7.75 -7.17 -1.15
N VAL A 51 -8.18 -8.08 -0.25
CA VAL A 51 -9.59 -8.45 -0.09
C VAL A 51 -10.41 -7.25 0.37
N SER A 52 -9.92 -6.48 1.34
CA SER A 52 -10.59 -5.26 1.79
C SER A 52 -10.75 -4.26 0.64
N GLY A 53 -9.71 -4.06 -0.17
CA GLY A 53 -9.76 -3.20 -1.35
C GLY A 53 -10.79 -3.68 -2.37
N LEU A 54 -10.87 -4.98 -2.61
CA LEU A 54 -11.86 -5.59 -3.49
C LEU A 54 -13.30 -5.40 -2.97
N VAL A 55 -13.51 -5.59 -1.66
CA VAL A 55 -14.82 -5.38 -1.01
C VAL A 55 -15.26 -3.93 -1.14
N VAL A 56 -14.36 -2.97 -0.85
CA VAL A 56 -14.66 -1.54 -1.02
C VAL A 56 -14.98 -1.21 -2.48
N LEU A 57 -14.17 -1.71 -3.42
CA LEU A 57 -14.40 -1.51 -4.85
C LEU A 57 -15.75 -2.11 -5.27
N PHE A 58 -16.13 -3.27 -4.75
CA PHE A 58 -17.40 -3.92 -5.07
C PHE A 58 -18.61 -3.18 -4.47
N LEU A 59 -18.47 -2.59 -3.29
CA LEU A 59 -19.54 -1.82 -2.64
C LEU A 59 -19.76 -0.43 -3.27
N TRP A 60 -18.69 0.20 -3.77
CA TRP A 60 -18.73 1.55 -4.35
C TRP A 60 -18.77 1.60 -5.88
N ARG A 61 -18.73 0.43 -6.53
CA ARG A 61 -18.93 0.26 -7.96
C ARG A 61 -20.40 0.01 -8.28
#